data_AF-A0A1Y4NU46-F1
#
_entry.id   AF-A0A1Y4NU46-F1
#
_cell.length_a   1.000
_cell.length_b   1.000
_cell.length_c   1.000
_cell.angle_alpha   90.00
_cell.angle_beta   90.00
_cell.angle_gamma   90.00
#
_symmetry.space_group_name_H-M   'P 1'
#
loop_
_entity.id
_entity.type
_entity.pdbx_description
1 polymer ?
#
loop_
_entity_poly.entity_id
_entity_poly.type
_entity_poly.pdbx_seq_one_letter_code
_entity_poly.pdbx_strand_id
1 'polypeptide(L)'
;MKLSDYNALRQMLGKEPVTLGENEYALQTKVRIAREFGDDIYNQKVETGKETLSLSRVYTEAFSQNGINGADYLIIVPDKLCDEMTPYYSVYAAELADRGSQALSDDLDEVYRHKHGILTYDEYEAAMEEGETGEDDWQEDLLAANGTDEIVVMIADLFVRDVDAAEMKFVITSVTFPLEYIALIFICVAVTILAVQQLSDSGRYRFRYDVLRKLGMKKKEMNRVIFRQLALFYLAPAAAAAAISAVIVIYTGNTFVRYTGADGSGLTYFGAALLIAGGVYLLYFGATYLGFRRNVEE
;
A
#
# COMPACT_ATOMS: atom_id res chain seq x y z
N MET A 1 8.63 7.68 -26.20
CA MET A 1 7.29 7.24 -26.65
C MET A 1 6.70 8.34 -27.52
N LYS A 2 6.04 7.98 -28.63
CA LYS A 2 5.33 8.95 -29.47
C LYS A 2 4.17 9.57 -28.68
N LEU A 3 3.85 10.83 -28.95
CA LEU A 3 2.77 11.53 -28.28
C LEU A 3 1.40 10.88 -28.57
N SER A 4 1.18 10.40 -29.79
CA SER A 4 -0.03 9.66 -30.15
C SER A 4 -0.22 8.37 -29.34
N ASP A 5 0.81 7.52 -29.26
CA ASP A 5 0.78 6.29 -28.45
C ASP A 5 0.51 6.59 -26.98
N TYR A 6 1.20 7.60 -26.43
CA TYR A 6 1.01 8.04 -25.05
C TYR A 6 -0.43 8.48 -24.80
N ASN A 7 -1.01 9.28 -25.71
CA ASN A 7 -2.38 9.76 -25.59
C ASN A 7 -3.43 8.66 -25.76
N ALA A 8 -3.20 7.67 -26.63
CA ALA A 8 -4.09 6.51 -26.77
C ALA A 8 -4.16 5.71 -25.45
N LEU A 9 -3.00 5.45 -24.84
CA LEU A 9 -2.92 4.79 -23.54
C LEU A 9 -3.57 5.63 -22.42
N ARG A 10 -3.40 6.95 -22.42
CA ARG A 10 -4.07 7.85 -21.47
C ARG A 10 -5.60 7.74 -21.59
N GLN A 11 -6.12 7.70 -22.80
CA GLN A 11 -7.56 7.55 -23.04
C GLN A 11 -8.08 6.21 -22.50
N MET A 12 -7.37 5.10 -22.74
CA MET A 12 -7.70 3.78 -22.15
C MET A 12 -7.71 3.80 -20.61
N LEU A 13 -6.94 4.70 -19.99
CA LEU A 13 -6.90 4.92 -18.54
C LEU A 13 -7.95 5.94 -18.04
N GLY A 14 -8.82 6.45 -18.92
CA GLY A 14 -9.79 7.49 -18.59
C GLY A 14 -9.15 8.83 -18.26
N LYS A 15 -7.97 9.12 -18.82
CA LYS A 15 -7.23 10.37 -18.63
C LYS A 15 -7.32 11.26 -19.86
N GLU A 16 -7.29 12.56 -19.62
CA GLU A 16 -7.25 13.54 -20.70
C GLU A 16 -5.94 13.44 -21.51
N PRO A 17 -5.99 13.57 -22.85
CA PRO A 17 -4.82 13.70 -23.70
C PRO A 17 -3.97 14.92 -23.33
N VAL A 18 -2.68 14.83 -23.64
CA VAL A 18 -1.74 15.93 -23.45
C VAL A 18 -1.30 16.50 -24.80
N THR A 19 -0.81 17.73 -24.78
CA THR A 19 -0.28 18.41 -25.97
C THR A 19 1.16 18.81 -25.72
N LEU A 20 1.97 18.84 -26.78
CA LEU A 20 3.35 19.28 -26.77
C LEU A 20 3.57 20.30 -27.89
N GLY A 21 4.38 21.32 -27.61
CA GLY A 21 4.95 22.16 -28.67
C GLY A 21 5.93 21.39 -29.57
N GLU A 22 6.32 21.97 -30.70
CA GLU A 22 7.22 21.31 -31.67
C GLU A 22 8.59 20.98 -31.07
N ASN A 23 9.12 21.83 -30.18
CA ASN A 23 10.42 21.65 -29.50
C ASN A 23 10.27 21.30 -28.02
N GLU A 24 9.19 20.60 -27.65
CA GLU A 24 8.91 20.22 -26.28
C GLU A 24 8.91 18.72 -26.09
N TYR A 25 9.26 18.29 -24.88
CA TYR A 25 9.01 16.92 -24.43
C TYR A 25 8.28 16.92 -23.08
N ALA A 26 7.56 15.84 -22.80
CA ALA A 26 7.02 15.58 -21.46
C ALA A 26 7.73 14.39 -20.83
N LEU A 27 7.71 14.37 -19.50
CA LEU A 27 8.25 13.28 -18.70
C LEU A 27 7.12 12.60 -17.95
N GLN A 28 6.97 11.28 -18.08
CA GLN A 28 6.07 10.48 -17.26
C GLN A 28 6.94 9.64 -16.31
N THR A 29 6.76 9.75 -15.00
CA THR A 29 7.62 9.07 -14.00
C THR A 29 6.85 8.68 -12.74
N LYS A 30 7.42 7.83 -11.90
CA LYS A 30 6.82 7.47 -10.60
C LYS A 30 6.83 8.66 -9.64
N VAL A 31 5.78 8.79 -8.83
CA VAL A 31 5.65 9.84 -7.78
C VAL A 31 6.89 9.88 -6.88
N ARG A 32 7.43 8.71 -6.49
CA ARG A 32 8.64 8.62 -5.66
C ARG A 32 9.84 9.29 -6.29
N ILE A 33 10.04 9.10 -7.59
CA ILE A 33 11.18 9.66 -8.34
C ILE A 33 10.98 11.16 -8.54
N ALA A 34 9.75 11.59 -8.85
CA ALA A 34 9.45 13.01 -8.97
C ALA A 34 9.73 13.82 -7.69
N ARG A 35 9.65 13.20 -6.51
CA ARG A 35 10.02 13.84 -5.22
C ARG A 35 11.52 14.07 -5.05
N GLU A 36 12.35 13.38 -5.83
CA GLU A 36 13.81 13.51 -5.80
C GLU A 36 14.32 14.53 -6.84
N PHE A 37 13.44 15.02 -7.72
CA PHE A 37 13.81 16.06 -8.68
C PHE A 37 14.05 17.39 -7.95
N GLY A 38 15.14 18.07 -8.31
CA GLY A 38 15.34 19.49 -8.00
C GLY A 38 14.69 20.39 -9.05
N ASP A 39 14.71 21.69 -8.81
CA ASP A 39 14.17 22.71 -9.74
C ASP A 39 14.88 22.72 -11.10
N ASP A 40 16.09 22.19 -11.14
CA ASP A 40 16.94 22.02 -12.32
C ASP A 40 16.36 21.08 -13.37
N ILE A 41 15.45 20.15 -12.99
CA ILE A 41 14.83 19.24 -13.96
C ILE A 41 14.08 19.99 -15.08
N TYR A 42 13.49 21.16 -14.78
CA TYR A 42 12.77 21.98 -15.74
C TYR A 42 13.70 22.75 -16.69
N ASN A 43 14.99 22.82 -16.38
CA ASN A 43 16.00 23.38 -17.27
C ASN A 43 16.67 22.29 -18.12
N GLN A 44 16.33 21.02 -17.90
CA GLN A 44 16.91 19.92 -18.64
C GLN A 44 16.50 19.98 -20.11
N LYS A 45 17.50 19.83 -20.98
CA LYS A 45 17.33 19.78 -22.42
C LYS A 45 17.63 18.39 -22.95
N VAL A 46 16.87 17.96 -23.94
CA VAL A 46 17.12 16.72 -24.67
C VAL A 46 17.53 17.10 -26.09
N GLU A 47 18.74 16.75 -26.47
CA GLU A 47 19.22 16.93 -27.85
C GLU A 47 18.75 15.75 -28.69
N THR A 48 17.91 16.03 -29.68
CA THR A 48 17.72 15.14 -30.82
C THR A 48 18.72 15.55 -31.89
N GLY A 49 19.13 14.67 -32.79
CA GLY A 49 20.19 14.98 -33.77
C GLY A 49 19.92 16.22 -34.66
N LYS A 50 18.70 16.79 -34.64
CA LYS A 50 18.28 17.96 -35.41
C LYS A 50 17.77 19.12 -34.54
N GLU A 51 17.28 18.85 -33.33
CA GLU A 51 16.53 19.82 -32.52
C GLU A 51 16.88 19.69 -31.03
N THR A 52 16.65 20.74 -30.26
CA THR A 52 16.80 20.70 -28.81
C THR A 52 15.44 20.86 -28.16
N LEU A 53 15.02 19.86 -27.39
CA LEU A 53 13.74 19.83 -26.71
C LEU A 53 13.87 20.36 -25.28
N SER A 54 12.89 21.14 -24.85
CA SER A 54 12.72 21.57 -23.46
C SER A 54 11.62 20.80 -22.75
N LEU A 55 11.78 20.55 -21.45
CA LEU A 55 10.76 19.90 -20.64
C LEU A 55 9.53 20.81 -20.49
N SER A 56 8.39 20.35 -20.98
CA SER A 56 7.10 21.02 -20.86
C SER A 56 6.42 20.69 -19.54
N ARG A 57 6.33 19.40 -19.20
CA ARG A 57 5.64 18.95 -17.99
C ARG A 57 6.08 17.57 -17.51
N VAL A 58 5.98 17.37 -16.20
CA VAL A 58 6.13 16.07 -15.53
C VAL A 58 4.75 15.52 -15.15
N TYR A 59 4.49 14.28 -15.51
CA TYR A 59 3.30 13.49 -15.17
C TYR A 59 3.70 12.34 -14.24
N THR A 60 2.85 12.05 -13.26
CA THR A 60 3.14 11.03 -12.24
C THR A 60 1.99 10.04 -12.01
N GLU A 61 1.01 10.02 -12.91
CA GLU A 61 -0.12 9.10 -12.83
C GLU A 61 0.35 7.66 -13.07
N ALA A 62 -0.36 6.67 -12.52
CA ALA A 62 -0.05 5.26 -12.78
C ALA A 62 -0.17 4.96 -14.28
N PHE A 63 0.91 4.44 -14.86
CA PHE A 63 1.03 4.24 -16.31
C PHE A 63 1.76 2.94 -16.69
N SER A 64 1.75 1.93 -15.81
CA SER A 64 2.43 0.64 -16.03
C SER A 64 3.95 0.76 -16.29
N GLN A 65 4.63 1.57 -15.48
CA GLN A 65 6.09 1.79 -15.55
C GLN A 65 6.84 0.75 -14.71
N ASN A 66 6.64 -0.52 -15.04
CA ASN A 66 7.23 -1.69 -14.38
C ASN A 66 8.02 -2.56 -15.36
N GLY A 67 8.47 -1.98 -16.48
CA GLY A 67 9.09 -2.69 -17.60
C GLY A 67 8.23 -2.69 -18.87
N ILE A 68 6.91 -2.51 -18.73
CA ILE A 68 5.98 -2.43 -19.87
C ILE A 68 6.12 -1.07 -20.57
N ASN A 69 5.76 0.02 -19.89
CA ASN A 69 5.87 1.38 -20.38
C ASN A 69 7.13 2.03 -19.81
N GLY A 70 8.29 1.42 -20.06
CA GLY A 70 9.56 1.79 -19.42
C GLY A 70 9.63 1.36 -17.95
N ALA A 71 10.80 1.57 -17.33
CA ALA A 71 11.06 1.10 -15.97
C ALA A 71 10.77 2.17 -14.89
N ASP A 72 11.23 3.41 -15.08
CA ASP A 72 11.15 4.45 -14.04
C ASP A 72 10.66 5.80 -14.56
N TYR A 73 10.96 6.10 -15.81
CA TYR A 73 10.44 7.25 -16.51
C TYR A 73 10.27 6.96 -18.01
N LEU A 74 9.48 7.80 -18.65
CA LEU A 74 9.26 7.84 -20.09
C LEU A 74 9.44 9.27 -20.57
N ILE A 75 10.17 9.43 -21.66
CA ILE A 75 10.23 10.69 -22.41
C ILE A 75 9.19 10.60 -23.53
N ILE A 76 8.24 11.53 -23.51
CA ILE A 76 7.20 11.68 -24.52
C ILE A 76 7.64 12.82 -25.45
N VAL A 77 7.68 12.53 -26.74
CA VAL A 77 8.12 13.48 -27.77
C VAL A 77 7.08 13.59 -28.89
N PRO A 78 7.05 14.72 -29.63
CA PRO A 78 6.24 14.86 -30.84
C PRO A 78 6.48 13.71 -31.84
N ASP A 79 5.40 13.22 -32.44
CA ASP A 79 5.43 12.06 -33.34
C ASP A 79 6.44 12.19 -34.48
N LYS A 80 6.56 13.39 -35.06
CA LYS A 80 7.50 13.70 -36.17
C LYS A 80 8.95 13.33 -35.83
N LEU A 81 9.36 13.45 -34.57
CA LEU A 81 10.73 13.11 -34.15
C LEU A 81 10.99 11.61 -34.16
N CYS A 82 9.94 10.81 -34.09
CA CYS A 82 10.04 9.36 -34.09
C CYS A 82 9.89 8.72 -35.48
N ASP A 83 9.66 9.51 -36.55
CA ASP A 83 9.51 8.98 -37.92
C ASP A 83 10.81 8.35 -38.45
N GLU A 84 11.96 8.83 -37.99
CA GLU A 84 13.28 8.31 -38.35
C GLU A 84 13.87 7.36 -37.29
N MET A 85 13.13 7.08 -36.21
CA MET A 85 13.60 6.22 -35.11
C MET A 85 13.19 4.76 -35.33
N THR A 86 14.08 3.84 -35.00
CA THR A 86 13.75 2.40 -34.92
C THR A 86 13.20 2.07 -33.53
N PRO A 87 11.99 1.46 -33.42
CA PRO A 87 11.47 1.02 -32.13
C PRO A 87 12.39 -0.01 -31.47
N TYR A 88 12.71 0.18 -30.19
CA TYR A 88 13.48 -0.81 -29.42
C TYR A 88 12.64 -2.05 -29.07
N TYR A 89 11.37 -1.83 -28.72
CA TYR A 89 10.38 -2.87 -28.47
C TYR A 89 8.97 -2.29 -28.68
N SER A 90 7.96 -3.15 -28.72
CA SER A 90 6.55 -2.77 -28.84
C SER A 90 5.72 -3.50 -27.80
N VAL A 91 4.74 -2.81 -27.23
CA VAL A 91 3.76 -3.38 -26.32
C VAL A 91 2.40 -3.32 -26.98
N TYR A 92 1.63 -4.41 -26.89
CA TYR A 92 0.24 -4.41 -27.28
C TYR A 92 -0.63 -4.11 -26.06
N ALA A 93 -1.46 -3.08 -26.15
CA ALA A 93 -2.44 -2.73 -25.14
C ALA A 93 -3.83 -2.73 -25.77
N ALA A 94 -4.78 -3.39 -25.12
CA ALA A 94 -6.16 -3.47 -25.55
C ALA A 94 -7.10 -3.17 -24.39
N GLU A 95 -8.19 -2.48 -24.71
CA GLU A 95 -9.30 -2.27 -23.79
C GLU A 95 -10.34 -3.37 -24.02
N LEU A 96 -10.72 -4.07 -22.95
CA LEU A 96 -11.76 -5.09 -22.99
C LEU A 96 -13.14 -4.44 -22.86
N ALA A 97 -14.12 -4.96 -23.60
CA ALA A 97 -15.51 -4.50 -23.51
C ALA A 97 -16.15 -4.87 -22.16
N ASP A 98 -15.80 -6.05 -21.64
CA ASP A 98 -16.21 -6.58 -20.35
C ASP A 98 -15.01 -6.72 -19.41
N ARG A 99 -15.27 -7.11 -18.15
CA ARG A 99 -14.20 -7.38 -17.18
C ARG A 99 -13.32 -8.54 -17.63
N GLY A 100 -12.02 -8.43 -17.36
CA GLY A 100 -11.09 -9.54 -17.52
C GLY A 100 -11.50 -10.72 -16.62
N SER A 101 -11.41 -11.94 -17.16
CA SER A 101 -11.72 -13.18 -16.46
C SER A 101 -10.47 -14.05 -16.32
N GLN A 102 -10.48 -14.97 -15.35
CA GLN A 102 -9.41 -15.96 -15.21
C GLN A 102 -9.24 -16.78 -16.50
N ALA A 103 -10.36 -17.26 -17.06
CA ALA A 103 -10.34 -18.01 -18.31
C ALA A 103 -9.68 -17.25 -19.47
N LEU A 104 -9.89 -15.93 -19.59
CA LEU A 104 -9.20 -15.12 -20.60
C LEU A 104 -7.69 -15.07 -20.34
N SER A 105 -7.27 -14.95 -19.08
CA SER A 105 -5.86 -14.97 -18.71
C SER A 105 -5.22 -16.30 -19.07
N ASP A 106 -5.88 -17.40 -18.70
CA ASP A 106 -5.41 -18.76 -18.95
C ASP A 106 -5.30 -19.02 -20.47
N ASP A 107 -6.34 -18.66 -21.25
CA ASP A 107 -6.34 -18.79 -22.71
C ASP A 107 -5.19 -18.00 -23.36
N LEU A 108 -4.92 -16.80 -22.85
CA LEU A 108 -3.84 -15.95 -23.35
C LEU A 108 -2.45 -16.51 -23.01
N ASP A 109 -2.29 -17.07 -21.81
CA ASP A 109 -1.05 -17.74 -21.39
C ASP A 109 -0.80 -19.00 -22.24
N GLU A 110 -1.82 -19.78 -22.57
CA GLU A 110 -1.68 -20.94 -23.45
C GLU A 110 -1.23 -20.55 -24.87
N VAL A 111 -1.85 -19.50 -25.42
CA VAL A 111 -1.44 -18.94 -26.73
C VAL A 111 0.00 -18.43 -26.67
N TYR A 112 0.40 -17.80 -25.57
CA TYR A 112 1.77 -17.33 -25.37
C TYR A 112 2.76 -18.50 -25.32
N ARG A 113 2.51 -19.51 -24.47
CA ARG A 113 3.37 -20.70 -24.32
C ARG A 113 3.60 -21.39 -25.66
N HIS A 114 2.52 -21.74 -26.35
CA HIS A 114 2.60 -22.41 -27.64
C HIS A 114 3.38 -21.59 -28.68
N LYS A 115 3.21 -20.26 -28.72
CA LYS A 115 3.95 -19.39 -29.64
C LYS A 115 5.45 -19.33 -29.33
N HIS A 116 5.82 -19.46 -28.05
CA HIS A 116 7.19 -19.40 -27.57
C HIS A 116 7.87 -20.77 -27.45
N GLY A 117 7.19 -21.84 -27.86
CA GLY A 117 7.71 -23.21 -27.83
C GLY A 117 7.76 -23.82 -26.42
N ILE A 118 7.02 -23.23 -25.49
CA ILE A 118 6.81 -23.76 -24.14
C ILE A 118 5.58 -24.68 -24.19
N LEU A 119 5.62 -25.81 -23.50
CA LEU A 119 4.50 -26.75 -23.42
C LEU A 119 3.26 -26.04 -22.85
N THR A 120 2.13 -26.20 -23.53
CA THR A 120 0.81 -25.87 -22.97
C THR A 120 0.52 -26.75 -21.75
N TYR A 121 -0.45 -26.37 -20.92
CA TYR A 121 -0.75 -27.17 -19.73
C TYR A 121 -1.16 -28.61 -20.06
N ASP A 122 -2.01 -28.79 -21.09
CA ASP A 122 -2.43 -30.11 -21.56
C ASP A 122 -1.25 -30.93 -22.12
N GLU A 123 -0.33 -30.29 -22.86
CA GLU A 123 0.88 -30.95 -23.37
C GLU A 123 1.84 -31.32 -22.24
N TYR A 124 1.97 -30.46 -21.24
CA TYR A 124 2.74 -30.72 -20.03
C TYR A 124 2.18 -31.91 -19.26
N GLU A 125 0.87 -31.97 -19.01
CA GLU A 125 0.26 -33.09 -18.28
C GLU A 125 0.51 -34.42 -19.02
N ALA A 126 0.34 -34.45 -20.34
CA ALA A 126 0.62 -35.64 -21.14
C ALA A 126 2.10 -36.05 -21.07
N ALA A 127 3.02 -35.09 -21.23
CA ALA A 127 4.46 -35.35 -21.16
C ALA A 127 4.91 -35.80 -19.75
N MET A 128 4.25 -35.31 -18.69
CA MET A 128 4.53 -35.70 -17.31
C MET A 128 4.03 -37.12 -17.02
N GLU A 129 2.84 -37.49 -17.52
CA GLU A 129 2.32 -38.87 -17.45
C GLU A 129 3.22 -39.88 -18.19
N GLU A 130 3.80 -39.46 -19.32
CA GLU A 130 4.74 -40.26 -20.12
C GLU A 130 6.17 -40.27 -19.53
N GLY A 131 6.43 -39.43 -18.52
CA GLY A 131 7.74 -39.32 -17.85
C GLY A 131 8.81 -38.60 -18.67
N GLU A 132 8.40 -37.79 -19.66
CA GLU A 132 9.28 -37.02 -20.55
C GLU A 132 9.72 -35.68 -19.95
N THR A 133 8.95 -35.13 -19.01
CA THR A 133 9.26 -33.87 -18.30
C THR A 133 8.91 -33.97 -16.81
N GLY A 134 9.62 -33.21 -15.98
CA GLY A 134 9.25 -32.96 -14.58
C GLY A 134 8.47 -31.66 -14.39
N GLU A 135 7.88 -31.50 -13.19
CA GLU A 135 7.30 -30.23 -12.75
C GLU A 135 8.36 -29.12 -12.68
N ASP A 136 9.55 -29.43 -12.15
CA ASP A 136 10.66 -28.48 -12.04
C ASP A 136 11.13 -28.00 -13.42
N ASP A 137 11.24 -28.90 -14.41
CA ASP A 137 11.68 -28.56 -15.78
C ASP A 137 10.69 -27.61 -16.48
N TRP A 138 9.39 -27.91 -16.37
CA TRP A 138 8.35 -27.04 -16.95
C TRP A 138 8.26 -25.70 -16.23
N GLN A 139 8.47 -25.67 -14.91
CA GLN A 139 8.54 -24.43 -14.15
C GLN A 139 9.77 -23.59 -14.54
N GLU A 140 10.93 -24.18 -14.83
CA GLU A 140 12.10 -23.43 -15.31
C GLU A 140 11.83 -22.75 -16.66
N ASP A 141 11.09 -23.41 -17.57
CA ASP A 141 10.69 -22.83 -18.86
C ASP A 141 9.68 -21.67 -18.71
N LEU A 142 8.86 -21.69 -17.65
CA LEU A 142 7.90 -20.62 -17.33
C LEU A 142 8.53 -19.46 -16.55
N LEU A 143 9.46 -19.78 -15.65
CA LEU A 143 10.05 -18.83 -14.71
C LEU A 143 11.37 -18.31 -15.29
N ALA A 144 11.32 -17.14 -15.91
CA ALA A 144 12.52 -16.35 -16.08
C ALA A 144 13.00 -15.90 -14.69
N ALA A 145 14.20 -16.32 -14.28
CA ALA A 145 14.83 -16.03 -12.98
C ALA A 145 15.00 -14.53 -12.73
N ASN A 146 13.89 -13.87 -12.39
CA ASN A 146 13.72 -12.44 -12.38
C ASN A 146 13.50 -11.95 -10.95
N GLY A 147 14.20 -10.88 -10.57
CA GLY A 147 14.05 -10.23 -9.26
C GLY A 147 15.30 -10.31 -8.40
N THR A 148 15.13 -10.10 -7.10
CA THR A 148 16.20 -10.21 -6.11
C THR A 148 15.73 -11.07 -4.94
N ASP A 149 16.66 -11.63 -4.17
CA ASP A 149 16.35 -12.39 -2.94
C ASP A 149 15.63 -11.55 -1.86
N GLU A 150 15.51 -10.23 -2.06
CA GLU A 150 14.93 -9.28 -1.12
C GLU A 150 13.61 -8.66 -1.61
N ILE A 151 13.30 -8.71 -2.91
CA ILE A 151 12.17 -7.99 -3.51
C ILE A 151 11.39 -8.94 -4.41
N VAL A 152 10.10 -9.11 -4.10
CA VAL A 152 9.15 -9.77 -5.01
C VAL A 152 8.96 -8.86 -6.22
N VAL A 153 9.46 -9.29 -7.36
CA VAL A 153 9.26 -8.61 -8.64
C VAL A 153 8.32 -9.46 -9.48
N MET A 154 7.18 -8.90 -9.85
CA MET A 154 6.28 -9.52 -10.80
C MET A 154 6.72 -9.11 -12.20
N ILE A 155 7.34 -10.04 -12.93
CA ILE A 155 7.61 -9.91 -14.36
C ILE A 155 6.71 -10.90 -15.06
N ALA A 156 5.82 -10.37 -15.89
CA ALA A 156 4.99 -11.17 -16.78
C ALA A 156 4.99 -10.51 -18.16
N ASP A 157 4.93 -11.34 -19.20
CA ASP A 157 4.81 -10.85 -20.58
C ASP A 157 3.37 -10.51 -20.93
N LEU A 158 2.42 -11.03 -20.13
CA LEU A 158 0.99 -10.83 -20.28
C LEU A 158 0.37 -10.37 -18.96
N PHE A 159 -0.55 -9.41 -19.05
CA PHE A 159 -1.29 -8.90 -17.90
C PHE A 159 -2.76 -8.76 -18.26
N VAL A 160 -3.63 -9.32 -17.43
CA VAL A 160 -5.07 -9.09 -17.44
C VAL A 160 -5.42 -8.31 -16.19
N ARG A 161 -5.43 -6.98 -16.31
CA ARG A 161 -5.55 -6.02 -15.19
C ARG A 161 -6.52 -6.44 -14.09
N ASP A 162 -7.71 -6.91 -14.44
CA ASP A 162 -8.75 -7.26 -13.47
C ASP A 162 -8.42 -8.53 -12.67
N VAL A 163 -7.74 -9.50 -13.29
CA VAL A 163 -7.24 -10.74 -12.66
C VAL A 163 -6.05 -10.41 -11.76
N ASP A 164 -5.01 -9.76 -12.30
CA ASP A 164 -3.80 -9.40 -11.56
C ASP A 164 -4.12 -8.53 -10.33
N ALA A 165 -5.02 -7.56 -10.50
CA ALA A 165 -5.46 -6.71 -9.40
C ALA A 165 -6.28 -7.47 -8.35
N ALA A 166 -7.04 -8.50 -8.75
CA ALA A 166 -7.78 -9.34 -7.82
C ALA A 166 -6.83 -10.23 -7.01
N GLU A 167 -5.83 -10.83 -7.64
CA GLU A 167 -4.80 -11.63 -6.98
C GLU A 167 -3.99 -10.81 -5.96
N MET A 168 -3.47 -9.64 -6.36
CA MET A 168 -2.77 -8.75 -5.45
C MET A 168 -3.65 -8.35 -4.25
N LYS A 169 -4.94 -8.04 -4.49
CA LYS A 169 -5.88 -7.72 -3.40
C LYS A 169 -6.11 -8.92 -2.49
N PHE A 170 -6.21 -10.12 -3.05
CA PHE A 170 -6.40 -11.35 -2.29
C PHE A 170 -5.21 -11.60 -1.35
N VAL A 171 -3.98 -11.53 -1.86
CA VAL A 171 -2.76 -11.73 -1.06
C VAL A 171 -2.68 -10.71 0.08
N ILE A 172 -2.85 -9.41 -0.24
CA ILE A 172 -2.80 -8.34 0.77
C ILE A 172 -3.89 -8.51 1.82
N THR A 173 -5.12 -8.81 1.41
CA THR A 173 -6.27 -8.96 2.33
C THR A 173 -6.11 -10.17 3.24
N SER A 174 -5.64 -11.29 2.69
CA SER A 174 -5.47 -12.55 3.42
C SER A 174 -4.45 -12.46 4.55
N VAL A 175 -3.41 -11.63 4.37
CA VAL A 175 -2.41 -11.37 5.42
C VAL A 175 -2.88 -10.28 6.39
N THR A 176 -3.46 -9.19 5.86
CA THR A 176 -3.82 -8.02 6.68
C THR A 176 -4.96 -8.33 7.65
N PHE A 177 -6.00 -9.04 7.20
CA PHE A 177 -7.21 -9.27 7.99
C PHE A 177 -6.95 -10.04 9.30
N PRO A 178 -6.24 -11.19 9.32
CA PRO A 178 -5.92 -11.88 10.56
C PRO A 178 -5.04 -11.04 11.52
N LEU A 179 -4.07 -10.29 10.98
CA LEU A 179 -3.17 -9.47 11.80
C LEU A 179 -3.93 -8.33 12.50
N GLU A 180 -4.81 -7.65 11.78
CA GLU A 180 -5.68 -6.61 12.36
C GLU A 180 -6.63 -7.18 13.42
N TYR A 181 -7.21 -8.35 13.15
CA TYR A 181 -8.10 -9.02 14.11
C TYR A 181 -7.37 -9.41 15.40
N ILE A 182 -6.17 -9.98 15.30
CA ILE A 182 -5.34 -10.32 16.45
C ILE A 182 -4.97 -9.06 17.24
N ALA A 183 -4.58 -7.97 16.55
CA ALA A 183 -4.28 -6.70 17.19
C ALA A 183 -5.49 -6.15 17.97
N LEU A 184 -6.69 -6.23 17.39
CA LEU A 184 -7.93 -5.81 18.07
C LEU A 184 -8.21 -6.63 19.33
N ILE A 185 -8.04 -7.97 19.28
CA ILE A 185 -8.19 -8.83 20.45
C ILE A 185 -7.22 -8.41 21.56
N PHE A 186 -5.95 -8.21 21.24
CA PHE A 186 -4.95 -7.81 22.25
C PHE A 186 -5.29 -6.48 22.90
N ILE A 187 -5.74 -5.49 22.11
CA ILE A 187 -6.20 -4.19 22.64
C ILE A 187 -7.38 -4.40 23.59
N CYS A 188 -8.41 -5.13 23.16
CA CYS A 188 -9.59 -5.40 23.99
C CYS A 188 -9.23 -6.13 25.29
N VAL A 189 -8.37 -7.15 25.24
CA VAL A 189 -7.91 -7.90 26.41
C VAL A 189 -7.12 -7.01 27.36
N ALA A 190 -6.14 -6.25 26.85
CA ALA A 190 -5.31 -5.37 27.68
C ALA A 190 -6.16 -4.31 28.40
N VAL A 191 -7.08 -3.68 27.68
CA VAL A 191 -7.96 -2.66 28.25
C VAL A 191 -8.95 -3.26 29.24
N THR A 192 -9.49 -4.46 28.96
CA THR A 192 -10.38 -5.17 29.88
C THR A 192 -9.67 -5.55 31.17
N ILE A 193 -8.44 -6.07 31.10
CA ILE A 193 -7.63 -6.38 32.28
C ILE A 193 -7.39 -5.11 33.11
N LEU A 194 -7.03 -4.00 32.47
CA LEU A 194 -6.80 -2.74 33.16
C LEU A 194 -8.09 -2.20 33.81
N ALA A 195 -9.24 -2.34 33.14
CA ALA A 195 -10.55 -1.97 33.69
C ALA A 195 -10.92 -2.80 34.91
N VAL A 196 -10.76 -4.12 34.83
CA VAL A 196 -11.04 -5.05 35.94
C VAL A 196 -10.14 -4.75 37.13
N GLN A 197 -8.85 -4.48 36.91
CA GLN A 197 -7.92 -4.07 37.97
C GLN A 197 -8.39 -2.79 38.66
N GLN A 198 -8.74 -1.75 37.91
CA GLN A 198 -9.20 -0.48 38.48
C GLN A 198 -10.53 -0.61 39.24
N LEU A 199 -11.46 -1.43 38.73
CA LEU A 199 -12.73 -1.70 39.42
C LEU A 199 -12.53 -2.53 40.69
N SER A 200 -11.64 -3.53 40.69
CA SER A 200 -11.32 -4.33 41.87
C SER A 200 -10.68 -3.47 42.97
N ASP A 201 -9.73 -2.61 42.61
CA ASP A 201 -9.05 -1.73 43.56
C ASP A 201 -9.93 -0.57 44.04
N SER A 202 -11.01 -0.24 43.31
CA SER A 202 -11.96 0.82 43.68
C SER A 202 -12.53 0.68 45.09
N GLY A 203 -12.74 -0.57 45.55
CA GLY A 203 -13.24 -0.85 46.90
C GLY A 203 -12.27 -0.41 48.01
N ARG A 204 -10.96 -0.56 47.80
CA ARG A 204 -9.93 -0.05 48.74
C ARG A 204 -9.84 1.47 48.71
N TYR A 205 -10.07 2.09 47.55
CA TYR A 205 -10.08 3.54 47.44
C TYR A 205 -11.34 4.19 48.03
N ARG A 206 -12.48 3.49 48.05
CA ARG A 206 -13.73 3.95 48.68
C ARG A 206 -13.50 4.42 50.12
N PHE A 207 -12.74 3.66 50.92
CA PHE A 207 -12.40 4.04 52.29
C PHE A 207 -11.63 5.36 52.36
N ARG A 208 -10.62 5.54 51.48
CA ARG A 208 -9.80 6.77 51.44
C ARG A 208 -10.61 7.99 51.01
N TYR A 209 -11.50 7.81 50.03
CA TYR A 209 -12.40 8.86 49.59
C TYR A 209 -13.45 9.22 50.64
N ASP A 210 -13.92 8.25 51.44
CA ASP A 210 -14.83 8.51 52.55
C ASP A 210 -14.15 9.30 53.68
N VAL A 211 -12.88 9.02 53.98
CA VAL A 211 -12.06 9.82 54.92
C VAL A 211 -11.89 11.26 54.40
N LEU A 212 -11.53 11.44 53.13
CA LEU A 212 -11.39 12.78 52.53
C LEU A 212 -12.71 13.57 52.54
N ARG A 213 -13.83 12.88 52.34
CA ARG A 213 -15.17 13.49 52.46
C ARG A 213 -15.44 13.95 53.88
N LYS A 214 -15.11 13.14 54.89
CA LYS A 214 -15.25 13.49 56.32
C LYS A 214 -14.33 14.64 56.75
N LEU A 215 -13.20 14.83 56.07
CA LEU A 215 -12.29 15.98 56.24
C LEU A 215 -12.74 17.26 55.51
N GLY A 216 -13.89 17.25 54.83
CA GLY A 216 -14.51 18.44 54.24
C GLY A 216 -14.30 18.62 52.74
N MET A 217 -13.73 17.64 52.02
CA MET A 217 -13.58 17.72 50.56
C MET A 217 -14.94 17.71 49.85
N LYS A 218 -15.12 18.65 48.91
CA LYS A 218 -16.38 18.77 48.15
C LYS A 218 -16.49 17.62 47.13
N LYS A 219 -17.71 17.13 46.86
CA LYS A 219 -17.97 16.05 45.88
C LYS A 219 -17.42 16.35 44.47
N LYS A 220 -17.42 17.63 44.05
CA LYS A 220 -16.80 18.07 42.78
C LYS A 220 -15.28 17.89 42.75
N GLU A 221 -14.60 18.16 43.87
CA GLU A 221 -13.15 17.99 43.99
C GLU A 221 -12.79 16.51 44.00
N MET A 222 -13.58 15.69 44.70
CA MET A 222 -13.47 14.23 44.71
C MET A 222 -13.51 13.64 43.30
N ASN A 223 -14.53 14.00 42.51
CA ASN A 223 -14.68 13.50 41.13
C ASN A 223 -13.53 13.92 40.22
N ARG A 224 -12.94 15.10 40.45
CA ARG A 224 -11.78 15.59 39.68
C ARG A 224 -10.51 14.79 40.02
N VAL A 225 -10.32 14.44 41.28
CA VAL A 225 -9.20 13.58 41.73
C VAL A 225 -9.35 12.18 41.14
N ILE A 226 -10.53 11.58 41.25
CA ILE A 226 -10.83 10.26 40.67
C ILE A 226 -10.54 10.26 39.16
N PHE A 227 -11.05 11.25 38.42
CA PHE A 227 -10.81 11.34 36.98
C PHE A 227 -9.32 11.45 36.65
N ARG A 228 -8.56 12.31 37.35
CA ARG A 228 -7.12 12.46 37.11
C ARG A 228 -6.35 11.18 37.38
N GLN A 229 -6.68 10.47 38.45
CA GLN A 229 -6.04 9.18 38.75
C GLN A 229 -6.35 8.15 37.67
N LEU A 230 -7.63 7.96 37.33
CA LEU A 230 -8.04 7.01 36.30
C LEU A 230 -7.41 7.34 34.94
N ALA A 231 -7.43 8.61 34.56
CA ALA A 231 -6.82 9.09 33.32
C ALA A 231 -5.30 8.85 33.31
N LEU A 232 -4.59 9.10 34.41
CA LEU A 232 -3.15 8.85 34.49
C LEU A 232 -2.85 7.34 34.36
N PHE A 233 -3.62 6.49 35.04
CA PHE A 233 -3.44 5.04 35.01
C PHE A 233 -3.74 4.42 33.64
N TYR A 234 -4.70 4.97 32.88
CA TYR A 234 -4.99 4.52 31.52
C TYR A 234 -4.03 5.13 30.48
N LEU A 235 -3.82 6.44 30.54
CA LEU A 235 -3.05 7.15 29.51
C LEU A 235 -1.54 6.92 29.61
N ALA A 236 -0.99 6.71 30.81
CA ALA A 236 0.46 6.46 30.95
C ALA A 236 0.94 5.20 30.20
N PRO A 237 0.34 4.01 30.39
CA PRO A 237 0.73 2.83 29.64
C PRO A 237 0.37 2.96 28.15
N ALA A 238 -0.74 3.61 27.80
CA ALA A 238 -1.10 3.85 26.40
C ALA A 238 -0.09 4.77 25.69
N ALA A 239 0.40 5.81 26.36
CA ALA A 239 1.41 6.72 25.83
C ALA A 239 2.77 6.01 25.66
N ALA A 240 3.16 5.17 26.62
CA ALA A 240 4.36 4.35 26.49
C ALA A 240 4.25 3.37 25.30
N ALA A 241 3.11 2.70 25.16
CA ALA A 241 2.85 1.82 24.03
C ALA A 241 2.88 2.56 22.70
N ALA A 242 2.28 3.76 22.62
CA ALA A 242 2.31 4.61 21.44
C ALA A 242 3.71 5.10 21.08
N ALA A 243 4.54 5.43 22.07
CA ALA A 243 5.93 5.86 21.84
C ALA A 243 6.79 4.71 21.28
N ILE A 244 6.64 3.51 21.84
CA ILE A 244 7.36 2.32 21.38
C ILE A 244 6.88 1.91 19.97
N SER A 245 5.56 1.89 19.75
CA SER A 245 5.00 1.52 18.45
C SER A 245 5.31 2.56 17.37
N ALA A 246 5.43 3.85 17.71
CA ALA A 246 5.83 4.87 16.75
C ALA A 246 7.16 4.55 16.07
N VAL A 247 8.18 4.13 16.84
CA VAL A 247 9.50 3.80 16.29
C VAL A 247 9.40 2.64 15.29
N ILE A 248 8.72 1.57 15.67
CA ILE A 248 8.59 0.36 14.84
C ILE A 248 7.73 0.64 13.60
N VAL A 249 6.55 1.23 13.76
CA VAL A 249 5.61 1.46 12.65
C VAL A 249 6.14 2.49 11.67
N ILE A 250 6.79 3.56 12.14
CA ILE A 250 7.38 4.55 11.23
C ILE A 250 8.53 3.94 10.44
N TYR A 251 9.42 3.17 11.09
CA TYR A 251 10.51 2.50 10.41
C TYR A 251 9.99 1.47 9.38
N THR A 252 9.20 0.50 9.82
CA THR A 252 8.66 -0.56 8.96
C THR A 252 7.76 0.02 7.87
N GLY A 253 6.96 1.04 8.18
CA GLY A 253 6.10 1.71 7.22
C GLY A 253 6.86 2.47 6.14
N ASN A 254 7.97 3.16 6.49
CA ASN A 254 8.83 3.80 5.49
C ASN A 254 9.56 2.77 4.63
N THR A 255 10.01 1.67 5.24
CA THR A 255 10.62 0.53 4.53
C THR A 255 9.62 -0.10 3.56
N PHE A 256 8.37 -0.32 3.99
CA PHE A 256 7.29 -0.81 3.15
C PHE A 256 7.02 0.12 1.95
N VAL A 257 6.89 1.43 2.18
CA VAL A 257 6.72 2.42 1.09
C VAL A 257 7.91 2.40 0.13
N ARG A 258 9.13 2.25 0.64
CA ARG A 258 10.34 2.21 -0.19
C ARG A 258 10.37 0.99 -1.11
N TYR A 259 10.00 -0.18 -0.60
CA TYR A 259 10.06 -1.44 -1.37
C TYR A 259 8.83 -1.67 -2.26
N THR A 260 7.65 -1.24 -1.83
CA THR A 260 6.41 -1.44 -2.61
C THR A 260 6.08 -0.27 -3.53
N GLY A 261 6.66 0.92 -3.28
CA GLY A 261 6.28 2.14 -3.98
C GLY A 261 4.87 2.65 -3.64
N ALA A 262 4.24 2.11 -2.57
CA ALA A 262 2.91 2.51 -2.15
C ALA A 262 2.83 4.00 -1.81
N ASP A 263 1.71 4.63 -2.14
CA ASP A 263 1.46 6.02 -1.75
C ASP A 263 1.22 6.11 -0.24
N GLY A 264 2.16 6.74 0.47
CA GLY A 264 2.07 6.97 1.91
C GLY A 264 3.41 7.25 2.57
N SER A 265 3.40 7.21 3.89
CA SER A 265 4.58 7.28 4.75
C SER A 265 4.35 6.46 6.02
N GLY A 266 5.42 6.03 6.68
CA GLY A 266 5.31 5.38 7.99
C GLY A 266 4.58 6.24 9.03
N LEU A 267 4.70 7.58 8.93
CA LEU A 267 3.98 8.51 9.80
C LEU A 267 2.47 8.48 9.56
N THR A 268 2.03 8.44 8.30
CA THR A 268 0.59 8.34 7.97
C THR A 268 0.01 7.00 8.44
N TYR A 269 0.75 5.90 8.30
CA TYR A 269 0.32 4.59 8.78
C TYR A 269 0.23 4.53 10.30
N PHE A 270 1.23 5.08 11.00
CA PHE A 270 1.20 5.20 12.46
C PHE A 270 0.01 6.04 12.93
N GLY A 271 -0.26 7.18 12.28
CA GLY A 271 -1.41 8.03 12.59
C GLY A 271 -2.74 7.29 12.43
N ALA A 272 -2.93 6.56 11.33
CA ALA A 272 -4.13 5.77 11.10
C ALA A 272 -4.31 4.66 12.16
N ALA A 273 -3.25 3.91 12.46
CA ALA A 273 -3.28 2.87 13.49
C ALA A 273 -3.59 3.44 14.89
N LEU A 274 -2.98 4.58 15.24
CA LEU A 274 -3.22 5.27 16.51
C LEU A 274 -4.66 5.77 16.63
N LEU A 275 -5.25 6.26 15.53
CA LEU A 275 -6.65 6.69 15.50
C LEU A 275 -7.61 5.51 15.75
N ILE A 276 -7.40 4.39 15.05
CA ILE A 276 -8.25 3.20 15.20
C ILE A 276 -8.12 2.63 16.62
N ALA A 277 -6.88 2.37 17.07
CA ALA A 277 -6.62 1.83 18.40
C ALA A 277 -7.07 2.78 19.51
N GLY A 278 -6.82 4.09 19.34
CA GLY A 278 -7.25 5.13 20.25
C GLY A 278 -8.77 5.22 20.36
N GLY A 279 -9.49 5.05 19.24
CA GLY A 279 -10.94 4.97 19.22
C GLY A 279 -11.48 3.85 20.10
N VAL A 280 -10.98 2.63 19.93
CA VAL A 280 -11.37 1.47 20.77
C VAL A 280 -11.02 1.71 22.23
N TYR A 281 -9.82 2.24 22.50
CA TYR A 281 -9.34 2.51 23.86
C TYR A 281 -10.21 3.55 24.59
N LEU A 282 -10.59 4.64 23.92
CA LEU A 282 -11.42 5.71 24.48
C LEU A 282 -12.84 5.23 24.81
N LEU A 283 -13.42 4.35 23.97
CA LEU A 283 -14.73 3.75 24.25
C LEU A 283 -14.72 2.98 25.58
N TYR A 284 -13.70 2.15 25.78
CA TYR A 284 -13.54 1.39 27.02
C TYR A 284 -13.22 2.26 28.23
N PHE A 285 -12.39 3.30 28.07
CA PHE A 285 -12.13 4.26 29.14
C PHE A 285 -13.43 4.95 29.58
N GLY A 286 -14.27 5.35 28.63
CA GLY A 286 -15.60 5.92 28.89
C GLY A 286 -16.51 4.96 29.66
N ALA A 287 -16.61 3.71 29.21
CA ALA A 287 -17.39 2.68 29.90
C ALA A 287 -16.91 2.45 31.34
N THR A 288 -15.58 2.35 31.55
CA THR A 288 -14.99 2.16 32.87
C THR A 288 -15.24 3.35 33.79
N TYR A 289 -15.07 4.58 33.28
CA TYR A 289 -15.29 5.79 34.06
C TYR A 289 -16.74 5.91 34.56
N LEU A 290 -17.72 5.61 33.70
CA LEU A 290 -19.14 5.60 34.06
C LEU A 290 -19.43 4.53 35.13
N GLY A 291 -18.86 3.33 34.98
CA GLY A 291 -19.00 2.25 35.96
C GLY A 291 -18.38 2.60 37.32
N PHE A 292 -17.18 3.15 37.33
CA PHE A 292 -16.49 3.57 38.56
C PHE A 292 -17.26 4.67 39.29
N ARG A 293 -17.79 5.66 38.57
CA ARG A 293 -18.62 6.71 39.17
C ARG A 293 -19.87 6.15 39.84
N ARG A 294 -20.57 5.21 39.19
CA ARG A 294 -21.78 4.59 39.76
C ARG A 294 -21.46 3.85 41.07
N ASN A 295 -20.37 3.08 41.10
CA ASN A 295 -19.95 2.33 42.28
C ASN A 295 -19.50 3.20 43.47
N VAL A 296 -19.08 4.45 43.22
CA VAL A 296 -18.67 5.38 44.28
C VAL A 296 -19.85 6.22 44.79
N GLU A 297 -20.92 6.36 44.02
CA GLU A 297 -22.14 7.09 44.43
C GLU A 297 -23.15 6.20 45.18
N GLU A 298 -23.13 4.88 44.97
CA GLU A 298 -23.74 3.87 45.86
C GLU A 298 -22.90 3.65 47.15
#